data_AF-A0A956JH08-F1
#
_entry.id   AF-A0A956JH08-F1
#
_cell.length_a   1.000
_cell.length_b   1.000
_cell.length_c   1.000
_cell.angle_alpha   90.00
_cell.angle_beta   90.00
_cell.angle_gamma   90.00
#
_symmetry.space_group_name_H-M   'P 1'
#
loop_
_entity.id
_entity.type
_entity.pdbx_description
1 polymer ?
#
loop_
_entity_poly.entity_id
_entity_poly.type
_entity_poly.pdbx_seq_one_letter_code
_entity_poly.pdbx_strand_id
1 'polypeptide(L)'
;MGIFGALTLLVFAAWVARGILRARRESAAARQIGDSAAAEMMRAGGLGSALRGWSARTPPRAARSGQAQPADQRAARPRRRRPRLRELDPDFSQIAFEDLAFRLYAAAYRATTRGSDLDALAPYLTPEIRKQLRATNWRNGIVDGVVVGALVFGRVDNEGEHMTINVRYEANVAYTGMVRPYTDYLRERWTFRRRMEATTRPPEETLALGCPSCGAPFVSSDDRRCDHCDTVVDDARFNWQVYRVERLAQVQRPPALGHSVVEVGTDDPTIVQADLDVRLAALEGEDPSFSVAGVEARVRTIFAELGAAWNDGDLPRMRPLLSDALFDYMRYWIFAYEDQGLRNMVTDARVLRVEPAKFTRDPYFQAITVRLFADGHDYTLDAGGDVVSGSLRELRVYSEYWTLIRSAARPERRSDDADRCPSCGAPLDLTMAGNCERCGIHLTLGEFDWVLSKIEQDEVYRG
;
A
#
# COMPACT_ATOMS: atom_id res chain seq x y z
N MET A 1 -8.35 -5.67 70.99
CA MET A 1 -8.21 -5.70 69.52
C MET A 1 -7.25 -4.58 69.08
N GLY A 2 -5.94 -4.80 69.12
CA GLY A 2 -5.01 -3.67 68.87
C GLY A 2 -3.57 -4.02 68.48
N ILE A 3 -3.26 -5.27 68.13
CA ILE A 3 -1.87 -5.68 67.83
C ILE A 3 -1.72 -6.34 66.45
N PHE A 4 -2.79 -6.94 65.90
CA PHE A 4 -2.73 -7.59 64.58
C PHE A 4 -2.82 -6.63 63.38
N GLY A 5 -3.49 -5.48 63.50
CA GLY A 5 -3.61 -4.51 62.39
C GLY A 5 -2.34 -3.70 62.10
N ALA A 6 -1.50 -3.48 63.12
CA ALA A 6 -0.26 -2.71 62.97
C ALA A 6 0.88 -3.49 62.28
N LEU A 7 0.91 -4.82 62.45
CA LEU A 7 1.91 -5.67 61.79
C LEU A 7 1.68 -5.81 60.29
N THR A 8 0.42 -5.85 59.83
CA THR A 8 0.07 -6.00 58.41
C THR A 8 0.39 -4.75 57.60
N LEU A 9 0.20 -3.57 58.19
CA LEU A 9 0.55 -2.27 57.57
C LEU A 9 2.06 -2.06 57.42
N LEU A 10 2.86 -2.51 58.40
CA LEU A 10 4.32 -2.41 58.33
C LEU A 10 4.94 -3.35 57.29
N VAL A 11 4.38 -4.55 57.11
CA VAL A 11 4.84 -5.50 56.09
C VAL A 11 4.50 -5.00 54.67
N PHE A 12 3.34 -4.39 54.48
CA PHE A 12 2.93 -3.81 53.19
C PHE A 12 3.77 -2.58 52.82
N ALA A 13 4.02 -1.67 53.79
CA ALA A 13 4.89 -0.52 53.58
C ALA A 13 6.34 -0.92 53.26
N ALA A 14 6.86 -1.97 53.91
CA ALA A 14 8.20 -2.52 53.61
C ALA A 14 8.28 -3.19 52.22
N TRP A 15 7.19 -3.80 51.75
CA TRP A 15 7.10 -4.42 50.42
C TRP A 15 7.04 -3.36 49.31
N VAL A 16 6.23 -2.31 49.49
CA VAL A 16 6.15 -1.17 48.57
C VAL A 16 7.48 -0.39 48.51
N ALA A 17 8.12 -0.15 49.66
CA ALA A 17 9.43 0.50 49.71
C ALA A 17 10.53 -0.31 49.01
N ARG A 18 10.52 -1.65 49.15
CA ARG A 18 11.43 -2.55 48.41
C ARG A 18 11.14 -2.57 46.90
N GLY A 19 9.88 -2.48 46.49
CA GLY A 19 9.49 -2.34 45.07
C GLY A 19 9.99 -1.03 44.44
N ILE A 20 9.83 0.09 45.15
CA ILE A 20 10.28 1.42 44.68
C ILE A 20 11.82 1.51 44.61
N LEU A 21 12.52 0.92 45.59
CA LEU A 21 13.99 0.86 45.58
C LEU A 21 14.54 -0.06 44.47
N ARG A 22 13.83 -1.14 44.14
CA ARG A 22 14.17 -2.03 43.01
C ARG A 22 13.97 -1.34 41.66
N ALA A 23 12.83 -0.66 41.47
CA ALA A 23 12.55 0.12 40.28
C ALA A 23 13.55 1.29 40.08
N ARG A 24 13.98 1.94 41.17
CA ARG A 24 15.02 3.00 41.11
C ARG A 24 16.42 2.45 40.79
N ARG A 25 16.77 1.24 41.27
CA ARG A 25 18.04 0.58 40.92
C ARG A 25 18.07 0.09 39.47
N GLU A 26 16.94 -0.42 38.96
CA GLU A 26 16.79 -0.82 37.55
C GLU A 26 16.81 0.42 36.63
N SER A 27 16.23 1.56 37.06
CA SER A 27 16.31 2.84 36.34
C SER A 27 17.71 3.46 36.34
N ALA A 28 18.48 3.31 37.43
CA ALA A 28 19.86 3.76 37.50
C ALA A 28 20.80 2.89 36.64
N ALA A 29 20.58 1.57 36.62
CA ALA A 29 21.30 0.66 35.73
C ALA A 29 20.97 0.91 34.25
N ALA A 30 19.72 1.22 33.92
CA ALA A 30 19.30 1.60 32.56
C ALA A 30 19.92 2.94 32.09
N ARG A 31 20.07 3.93 32.99
CA ARG A 31 20.80 5.18 32.69
C ARG A 31 22.29 4.94 32.47
N GLN A 32 22.92 4.07 33.27
CA GLN A 32 24.36 3.79 33.17
C GLN A 32 24.72 2.99 31.90
N ILE A 33 23.80 2.15 31.39
CA ILE A 33 23.92 1.47 30.09
C ILE A 33 23.68 2.46 28.92
N GLY A 34 22.76 3.41 29.09
CA GLY A 34 22.50 4.50 28.14
C GLY A 34 23.69 5.44 27.96
N ASP A 35 24.38 5.79 29.06
CA ASP A 35 25.55 6.68 29.01
C ASP A 35 26.79 6.01 28.40
N SER A 36 26.95 4.68 28.55
CA SER A 36 28.01 3.93 27.85
C SER A 36 27.74 3.75 26.35
N ALA A 37 26.47 3.60 25.95
CA ALA A 37 26.08 3.50 24.54
C ALA A 37 26.20 4.85 23.82
N ALA A 38 25.92 5.97 24.51
CA ALA A 38 26.11 7.33 23.99
C ALA A 38 27.59 7.67 23.77
N ALA A 39 28.51 7.15 24.59
CA ALA A 39 29.95 7.36 24.44
C ALA A 39 30.58 6.54 23.29
N GLU A 40 30.00 5.40 22.95
CA GLU A 40 30.43 4.56 21.83
C GLU A 40 29.87 5.05 20.48
N MET A 41 28.70 5.70 20.49
CA MET A 41 28.09 6.38 19.33
C MET A 41 28.85 7.62 18.83
N MET A 42 29.78 8.19 19.61
CA MET A 42 30.59 9.35 19.19
C MET A 42 31.86 9.01 18.39
N ARG A 43 32.19 7.72 18.16
CA ARG A 43 33.44 7.31 17.47
C ARG A 43 33.28 6.69 16.08
N ALA A 44 32.07 6.48 15.57
CA ALA A 44 31.86 5.87 14.25
C ALA A 44 30.96 6.75 13.37
N GLY A 45 31.59 7.52 12.48
CA GLY A 45 30.90 8.37 11.51
C GLY A 45 30.30 7.58 10.34
N GLY A 46 29.19 8.09 9.79
CA GLY A 46 28.90 7.99 8.36
C GLY A 46 27.65 7.21 7.90
N LEU A 47 26.50 7.91 7.88
CA LEU A 47 25.46 8.00 6.83
C LEU A 47 24.78 6.73 6.26
N GLY A 48 23.47 6.63 6.51
CA GLY A 48 22.58 5.57 6.04
C GLY A 48 21.79 5.87 4.76
N SER A 49 21.02 4.86 4.31
CA SER A 49 19.88 5.02 3.41
C SER A 49 19.05 3.78 3.09
N ALA A 50 17.74 3.92 3.19
CA ALA A 50 16.75 3.62 2.13
C ALA A 50 15.34 3.96 2.63
N LEU A 51 15.26 5.11 3.31
CA LEU A 51 14.11 5.98 3.64
C LEU A 51 14.60 7.44 3.39
N ARG A 52 15.17 7.75 2.22
CA ARG A 52 15.99 8.99 2.02
C ARG A 52 15.21 10.32 1.86
N GLY A 53 13.91 10.41 2.14
CA GLY A 53 13.26 11.66 2.60
C GLY A 53 13.58 11.96 4.08
N TRP A 54 14.07 10.94 4.79
CA TRP A 54 14.86 10.98 6.01
C TRP A 54 16.31 10.54 5.70
N SER A 55 17.05 11.44 5.02
CA SER A 55 18.53 11.58 4.90
C SER A 55 19.40 10.47 4.27
N ALA A 56 20.13 10.83 3.20
CA ALA A 56 21.58 11.16 3.30
C ALA A 56 22.15 11.81 2.02
N ARG A 57 22.99 12.84 2.25
CA ARG A 57 23.80 13.59 1.27
C ARG A 57 25.07 12.85 0.83
N THR A 58 25.49 13.10 -0.41
CA THR A 58 26.88 12.95 -0.89
C THR A 58 27.54 14.34 -0.87
N PRO A 59 28.81 14.52 -0.45
CA PRO A 59 29.43 15.84 -0.43
C PRO A 59 29.76 16.34 -1.85
N PRO A 60 29.76 17.66 -2.09
CA PRO A 60 30.14 18.22 -3.38
C PRO A 60 31.64 18.02 -3.62
N ARG A 61 32.00 17.36 -4.71
CA ARG A 61 33.38 17.43 -5.23
C ARG A 61 33.59 18.83 -5.79
N ALA A 62 34.55 19.54 -5.21
CA ALA A 62 35.09 20.77 -5.76
C ALA A 62 35.45 20.57 -7.25
N ALA A 63 35.01 21.51 -8.08
CA ALA A 63 35.41 21.61 -9.46
C ALA A 63 36.95 21.72 -9.53
N ARG A 64 37.60 20.65 -10.00
CA ARG A 64 38.94 20.74 -10.56
C ARG A 64 38.82 20.50 -12.05
N SER A 65 39.09 21.56 -12.81
CA SER A 65 39.37 21.55 -14.23
C SER A 65 40.34 20.42 -14.58
N GLY A 66 39.89 19.45 -15.38
CA GLY A 66 40.69 18.33 -15.84
C GLY A 66 40.08 17.77 -17.13
N GLN A 67 40.89 17.73 -18.18
CA GLN A 67 40.55 17.50 -19.58
C GLN A 67 39.72 16.23 -19.84
N ALA A 68 38.79 16.35 -20.80
CA ALA A 68 37.95 15.27 -21.30
C ALA A 68 38.78 14.14 -21.93
N GLN A 69 38.52 12.89 -21.52
CA GLN A 69 38.94 11.69 -22.25
C GLN A 69 37.77 11.13 -23.08
N PRO A 70 38.03 10.51 -24.24
CA PRO A 70 36.99 10.18 -25.21
C PRO A 70 36.13 9.01 -24.73
N ALA A 71 34.82 9.12 -24.98
CA ALA A 71 33.83 8.10 -24.66
C ALA A 71 34.06 6.81 -25.49
N ASP A 72 34.15 5.68 -24.79
CA ASP A 72 34.17 4.33 -25.34
C ASP A 72 32.81 4.03 -26.01
N GLN A 73 32.81 3.96 -27.33
CA GLN A 73 31.65 3.64 -28.17
C GLN A 73 31.32 2.14 -28.10
N ARG A 74 30.68 1.71 -27.01
CA ARG A 74 29.96 0.42 -27.04
C ARG A 74 28.66 0.60 -27.79
N ALA A 75 28.63 0.06 -29.02
CA ALA A 75 27.50 0.03 -29.92
C ALA A 75 26.17 -0.27 -29.21
N ALA A 76 25.23 0.67 -29.31
CA ALA A 76 23.88 0.52 -28.80
C ALA A 76 23.19 -0.65 -29.51
N ARG A 77 22.82 -1.70 -28.75
CA ARG A 77 21.96 -2.77 -29.26
C ARG A 77 20.64 -2.19 -29.79
N PRO A 78 20.12 -2.68 -30.92
CA PRO A 78 18.86 -2.18 -31.48
C PRO A 78 17.73 -2.36 -30.47
N ARG A 79 17.03 -1.26 -30.15
CA ARG A 79 15.85 -1.25 -29.29
C ARG A 79 14.75 -2.08 -29.96
N ARG A 80 14.60 -3.34 -29.56
CA ARG A 80 13.45 -4.18 -29.98
C ARG A 80 12.15 -3.47 -29.59
N ARG A 81 11.23 -3.38 -30.55
CA ARG A 81 9.89 -2.81 -30.37
C ARG A 81 9.22 -3.56 -29.21
N ARG A 82 8.79 -2.83 -28.18
CA ARG A 82 8.15 -3.43 -26.99
C ARG A 82 6.79 -4.00 -27.42
N PRO A 83 6.44 -5.27 -27.10
CA PRO A 83 5.09 -5.74 -27.31
C PRO A 83 4.15 -4.87 -26.48
N ARG A 84 3.11 -4.29 -27.09
CA ARG A 84 2.07 -3.63 -26.31
C ARG A 84 1.21 -4.75 -25.72
N LEU A 85 1.05 -4.80 -24.41
CA LEU A 85 0.26 -5.84 -23.72
C LEU A 85 -1.10 -6.08 -24.40
N ARG A 86 -1.77 -4.99 -24.78
CA ARG A 86 -3.07 -5.04 -25.47
C ARG A 86 -3.05 -5.55 -26.90
N GLU A 87 -1.90 -5.61 -27.56
CA GLU A 87 -1.78 -6.27 -28.87
C GLU A 87 -1.80 -7.80 -28.71
N LEU A 88 -1.38 -8.32 -27.55
CA LEU A 88 -1.34 -9.76 -27.25
C LEU A 88 -2.59 -10.22 -26.48
N ASP A 89 -3.07 -9.38 -25.57
CA ASP A 89 -4.26 -9.60 -24.76
C ASP A 89 -5.14 -8.34 -24.86
N PRO A 90 -6.06 -8.28 -25.83
CA PRO A 90 -6.95 -7.13 -26.02
C PRO A 90 -7.73 -6.77 -24.75
N ASP A 91 -8.00 -7.76 -23.91
CA ASP A 91 -8.73 -7.64 -22.65
C ASP A 91 -7.84 -7.17 -21.48
N PHE A 92 -6.54 -6.96 -21.70
CA PHE A 92 -5.61 -6.60 -20.63
C PHE A 92 -6.00 -5.32 -19.89
N SER A 93 -6.27 -5.49 -18.59
CA SER A 93 -6.44 -4.43 -17.62
C SER A 93 -5.25 -4.35 -16.68
N GLN A 94 -4.60 -3.18 -16.68
CA GLN A 94 -3.52 -2.89 -15.74
C GLN A 94 -4.04 -2.76 -14.32
N ILE A 95 -5.24 -2.19 -14.14
CA ILE A 95 -5.86 -1.97 -12.83
C ILE A 95 -6.19 -3.31 -12.18
N ALA A 96 -6.81 -4.25 -12.92
CA ALA A 96 -7.06 -5.59 -12.43
C ALA A 96 -5.77 -6.35 -12.10
N PHE A 97 -4.72 -6.17 -12.91
CA PHE A 97 -3.41 -6.77 -12.64
C PHE A 97 -2.75 -6.20 -11.39
N GLU A 98 -2.74 -4.88 -11.20
CA GLU A 98 -2.14 -4.23 -10.02
C GLU A 98 -2.88 -4.63 -8.74
N ASP A 99 -4.21 -4.73 -8.79
CA ASP A 99 -5.02 -5.23 -7.69
C ASP A 99 -4.72 -6.70 -7.35
N LEU A 100 -4.66 -7.59 -8.35
CA LEU A 100 -4.20 -8.97 -8.17
C LEU A 100 -2.80 -9.02 -7.54
N ALA A 101 -1.88 -8.21 -8.05
CA ALA A 101 -0.49 -8.15 -7.61
C ALA A 101 -0.37 -7.66 -6.16
N PHE A 102 -1.19 -6.70 -5.74
CA PHE A 102 -1.30 -6.24 -4.36
C PHE A 102 -1.85 -7.34 -3.44
N ARG A 103 -3.02 -7.90 -3.79
CA ARG A 103 -3.70 -8.95 -3.01
C ARG A 103 -2.83 -10.18 -2.84
N LEU A 104 -2.18 -10.63 -3.92
CA LEU A 104 -1.29 -11.78 -3.88
C LEU A 104 -0.07 -11.54 -2.99
N TYR A 105 0.53 -10.34 -3.04
CA TYR A 105 1.65 -9.98 -2.16
C TYR A 105 1.25 -10.06 -0.68
N ALA A 106 0.14 -9.41 -0.32
CA ALA A 106 -0.37 -9.42 1.05
C ALA A 106 -0.76 -10.83 1.52
N ALA A 107 -1.47 -11.59 0.70
CA ALA A 107 -1.88 -12.96 1.01
C ALA A 107 -0.68 -13.89 1.19
N ALA A 108 0.31 -13.80 0.31
CA ALA A 108 1.52 -14.61 0.37
C ALA A 108 2.29 -14.41 1.68
N TYR A 109 2.48 -13.16 2.12
CA TYR A 109 3.14 -12.88 3.39
C TYR A 109 2.31 -13.33 4.59
N ARG A 110 1.00 -13.06 4.61
CA ARG A 110 0.11 -13.55 5.69
C ARG A 110 0.16 -15.08 5.83
N ALA A 111 0.17 -15.79 4.70
CA ALA A 111 0.25 -17.24 4.64
C ALA A 111 1.59 -17.81 5.18
N THR A 112 2.64 -17.00 5.28
CA THR A 112 3.91 -17.43 5.93
C THR A 112 3.76 -17.69 7.43
N THR A 113 2.71 -17.18 8.08
CA THR A 113 2.42 -17.41 9.51
C THR A 113 2.20 -18.89 9.82
N ARG A 114 1.38 -19.56 8.98
CA ARG A 114 1.00 -20.96 9.18
C ARG A 114 1.72 -21.91 8.22
N GLY A 115 2.41 -21.39 7.21
CA GLY A 115 3.28 -22.14 6.30
C GLY A 115 2.54 -23.07 5.33
N SER A 116 1.55 -23.83 5.80
CA SER A 116 0.63 -24.66 5.00
C SER A 116 -0.30 -23.82 4.12
N ASP A 117 -0.67 -22.63 4.58
CA ASP A 117 -1.63 -21.76 3.86
C ASP A 117 -1.05 -21.22 2.55
N LEU A 118 0.27 -21.31 2.34
CA LEU A 118 0.89 -21.00 1.06
C LEU A 118 0.47 -21.96 -0.05
N ASP A 119 0.10 -23.20 0.27
CA ASP A 119 -0.35 -24.18 -0.74
C ASP A 119 -1.73 -23.81 -1.31
N ALA A 120 -2.55 -23.09 -0.55
CA ALA A 120 -3.79 -22.50 -1.07
C ALA A 120 -3.53 -21.46 -2.18
N LEU A 121 -2.30 -20.91 -2.25
CA LEU A 121 -1.86 -19.97 -3.29
C LEU A 121 -1.11 -20.65 -4.44
N ALA A 122 -1.12 -21.99 -4.53
CA ALA A 122 -0.41 -22.72 -5.57
C ALA A 122 -0.73 -22.33 -7.03
N PRO A 123 -1.97 -21.92 -7.38
CA PRO A 123 -2.25 -21.44 -8.73
C PRO A 123 -1.45 -20.18 -9.10
N TYR A 124 -1.09 -19.38 -8.09
CA TYR A 124 -0.47 -18.07 -8.25
C TYR A 124 1.02 -18.03 -7.87
N LEU A 125 1.52 -19.02 -7.13
CA LEU A 125 2.92 -19.10 -6.70
C LEU A 125 3.51 -20.46 -7.06
N THR A 126 4.63 -20.48 -7.79
CA THR A 126 5.30 -21.76 -8.11
C THR A 126 5.81 -22.46 -6.84
N PRO A 127 6.02 -23.78 -6.86
CA PRO A 127 6.55 -24.52 -5.69
C PRO A 127 7.86 -23.93 -5.15
N GLU A 128 8.74 -23.46 -6.03
CA GLU A 128 10.01 -22.82 -5.66
C GLU A 128 9.77 -21.53 -4.89
N ILE A 129 8.81 -20.71 -5.33
CA ILE A 129 8.46 -19.45 -4.67
C ILE A 129 7.76 -19.70 -3.35
N ARG A 130 6.85 -20.67 -3.26
CA ARG A 130 6.24 -21.07 -1.98
C ARG A 130 7.33 -21.51 -0.98
N LYS A 131 8.29 -22.33 -1.41
CA LYS A 131 9.44 -22.72 -0.59
C LYS A 131 10.31 -21.53 -0.18
N GLN A 132 10.59 -20.62 -1.11
CA GLN A 132 11.36 -19.41 -0.83
C GLN A 132 10.66 -18.54 0.22
N LEU A 133 9.37 -18.28 0.07
CA LEU A 133 8.57 -17.46 1.00
C LEU A 133 8.46 -18.11 2.39
N ARG A 134 8.29 -19.43 2.49
CA ARG A 134 8.34 -20.15 3.78
C ARG A 134 9.65 -19.87 4.52
N ALA A 135 10.77 -19.87 3.80
CA ALA A 135 12.08 -19.62 4.40
C ALA A 135 12.26 -18.15 4.87
N THR A 136 11.43 -17.21 4.39
CA THR A 136 11.54 -15.80 4.81
C THR A 136 11.04 -15.56 6.22
N ASN A 137 10.03 -16.30 6.69
CA ASN A 137 9.50 -16.19 8.05
C ASN A 137 10.24 -17.14 9.02
N TRP A 138 11.57 -17.12 9.00
CA TRP A 138 12.41 -18.04 9.78
C TRP A 138 12.24 -17.92 11.29
N ARG A 139 11.72 -16.78 11.78
CA ARG A 139 11.42 -16.55 13.21
C ARG A 139 10.06 -17.10 13.64
N ASN A 140 9.28 -17.65 12.71
CA ASN A 140 7.90 -18.08 12.94
C ASN A 140 7.03 -16.98 13.57
N GLY A 141 7.19 -15.75 13.09
CA GLY A 141 6.34 -14.64 13.50
C GLY A 141 4.95 -14.77 12.88
N ILE A 142 3.92 -14.34 13.59
CA ILE A 142 2.58 -14.14 13.07
C ILE A 142 2.60 -12.84 12.29
N VAL A 143 2.38 -12.91 10.99
CA VAL A 143 2.20 -11.72 10.16
C VAL A 143 0.83 -11.14 10.46
N ASP A 144 0.80 -10.00 11.15
CA ASP A 144 -0.41 -9.28 11.54
C ASP A 144 -0.77 -8.15 10.56
N GLY A 145 0.22 -7.64 9.82
CA GLY A 145 0.04 -6.58 8.83
C GLY A 145 0.98 -6.70 7.63
N VAL A 146 0.44 -6.50 6.43
CA VAL A 146 1.23 -6.36 5.19
C VAL A 146 0.73 -5.14 4.45
N VAL A 147 1.65 -4.28 4.05
CA VAL A 147 1.34 -2.95 3.53
C VAL A 147 2.23 -2.70 2.36
N VAL A 148 1.64 -2.48 1.20
CA VAL A 148 2.40 -2.09 0.03
C VAL A 148 2.34 -0.57 -0.06
N GLY A 149 3.44 0.08 0.28
CA GLY A 149 3.56 1.55 0.19
C GLY A 149 3.83 2.03 -1.23
N ALA A 150 4.47 1.20 -2.06
CA ALA A 150 4.57 1.45 -3.49
C ALA A 150 4.53 0.14 -4.26
N LEU A 151 3.72 0.13 -5.32
CA LEU A 151 3.71 -0.91 -6.34
C LEU A 151 4.03 -0.24 -7.68
N VAL A 152 5.19 -0.57 -8.23
CA VAL A 152 5.63 -0.01 -9.51
C VAL A 152 5.58 -1.08 -10.58
N PHE A 153 4.62 -0.92 -11.50
CA PHE A 153 4.54 -1.69 -12.72
C PHE A 153 5.81 -1.50 -13.55
N GLY A 154 6.51 -2.60 -13.82
CA GLY A 154 7.80 -2.60 -14.44
C GLY A 154 7.78 -3.04 -15.90
N ARG A 155 8.86 -3.71 -16.29
CA ARG A 155 9.08 -4.13 -17.67
C ARG A 155 8.22 -5.35 -17.99
N VAL A 156 7.59 -5.30 -19.17
CA VAL A 156 6.95 -6.43 -19.85
C VAL A 156 7.98 -7.05 -20.79
N ASP A 157 8.14 -8.36 -20.72
CA ASP A 157 8.99 -9.14 -21.61
C ASP A 157 8.26 -10.43 -22.04
N ASN A 158 8.86 -11.14 -23.00
CA ASN A 158 8.40 -12.48 -23.41
C ASN A 158 9.52 -13.47 -23.14
N GLU A 159 9.21 -14.55 -22.43
CA GLU A 159 10.11 -15.66 -22.12
C GLU A 159 9.49 -16.98 -22.60
N GLY A 160 9.89 -17.43 -23.80
CA GLY A 160 9.33 -18.64 -24.43
C GLY A 160 7.84 -18.46 -24.75
N GLU A 161 7.01 -19.38 -24.22
CA GLU A 161 5.53 -19.34 -24.35
C GLU A 161 4.85 -18.43 -23.31
N HIS A 162 5.63 -17.72 -22.49
CA HIS A 162 5.09 -16.88 -21.43
C HIS A 162 5.39 -15.40 -21.68
N MET A 163 4.38 -14.59 -21.41
CA MET A 163 4.55 -13.17 -21.13
C MET A 163 4.96 -12.98 -19.68
N THR A 164 5.89 -12.07 -19.42
CA THR A 164 6.38 -11.77 -18.07
C THR A 164 6.25 -10.29 -17.73
N ILE A 165 5.91 -10.01 -16.47
CA ILE A 165 5.80 -8.66 -15.93
C ILE A 165 6.59 -8.58 -14.64
N ASN A 166 7.50 -7.61 -14.57
CA ASN A 166 8.19 -7.29 -13.33
C ASN A 166 7.39 -6.27 -12.54
N VAL A 167 7.17 -6.52 -11.25
CA VAL A 167 6.56 -5.58 -10.31
C VAL A 167 7.55 -5.32 -9.19
N ARG A 168 7.80 -4.05 -8.89
CA ARG A 168 8.62 -3.67 -7.72
C ARG A 168 7.71 -3.24 -6.59
N TYR A 169 7.96 -3.82 -5.42
CA TYR A 169 7.25 -3.52 -4.19
C TYR A 169 8.16 -2.77 -3.23
N GLU A 170 7.61 -1.78 -2.56
CA GLU A 170 8.12 -1.24 -1.31
C GLU A 170 7.03 -1.45 -0.26
N ALA A 171 7.32 -2.26 0.76
CA ALA A 171 6.31 -2.77 1.67
C ALA A 171 6.81 -2.83 3.11
N ASN A 172 5.89 -2.68 4.06
CA ASN A 172 6.12 -2.98 5.47
C ASN A 172 5.38 -4.26 5.82
N VAL A 173 6.08 -5.20 6.45
CA VAL A 173 5.51 -6.44 6.99
C VAL A 173 5.72 -6.43 8.49
N ALA A 174 4.61 -6.39 9.23
CA ALA A 174 4.61 -6.43 10.68
C ALA A 174 4.45 -7.88 11.16
N TYR A 175 5.13 -8.20 12.25
CA TYR A 175 5.18 -9.51 12.85
C TYR A 175 4.92 -9.41 14.36
N THR A 176 3.91 -10.14 14.85
CA THR A 176 3.65 -10.40 16.27
C THR A 176 3.97 -11.86 16.63
N GLY A 177 4.24 -12.19 17.89
CA GLY A 177 4.54 -13.58 18.27
C GLY A 177 5.31 -13.73 19.58
N MET A 178 5.92 -14.91 19.81
CA MET A 178 6.68 -15.22 21.04
C MET A 178 7.94 -14.35 21.22
N VAL A 179 8.38 -13.66 20.17
CA VAL A 179 9.46 -12.68 20.17
C VAL A 179 8.85 -11.27 20.17
N ARG A 180 9.58 -10.27 20.68
CA ARG A 180 9.15 -8.86 20.61
C ARG A 180 8.67 -8.52 19.18
N PRO A 181 7.53 -7.81 19.05
CA PRO A 181 7.02 -7.37 17.76
C PRO A 181 8.10 -6.64 16.95
N TYR A 182 8.08 -6.84 15.64
CA TYR A 182 8.96 -6.13 14.74
C TYR A 182 8.33 -5.93 13.37
N THR A 183 8.81 -4.91 12.67
CA THR A 183 8.41 -4.61 11.30
C THR A 183 9.64 -4.68 10.40
N ASP A 184 9.50 -5.38 9.28
CA ASP A 184 10.48 -5.37 8.21
C ASP A 184 9.98 -4.46 7.08
N TYR A 185 10.82 -3.48 6.73
CA TYR A 185 10.70 -2.76 5.47
C TYR A 185 11.38 -3.56 4.37
N LEU A 186 10.62 -3.91 3.34
CA LEU A 186 11.02 -4.75 2.23
C LEU A 186 10.99 -3.98 0.93
N ARG A 187 12.05 -4.12 0.14
CA ARG A 187 12.05 -3.74 -1.26
C ARG A 187 12.29 -4.99 -2.08
N GLU A 188 11.34 -5.34 -2.92
CA GLU A 188 11.36 -6.60 -3.64
C GLU A 188 10.97 -6.40 -5.10
N ARG A 189 11.45 -7.31 -5.95
CA ARG A 189 10.98 -7.44 -7.32
C ARG A 189 10.36 -8.81 -7.49
N TRP A 190 9.09 -8.84 -7.83
CA TRP A 190 8.40 -10.07 -8.17
C TRP A 190 8.20 -10.11 -9.68
N THR A 191 8.42 -11.27 -10.28
CA THR A 191 8.19 -11.49 -11.70
C THR A 191 7.00 -12.42 -11.87
N PHE A 192 5.96 -11.88 -12.47
CA PHE A 192 4.76 -12.60 -12.87
C PHE A 192 4.99 -13.17 -14.27
N ARG A 193 4.46 -14.36 -14.52
CA ARG A 193 4.36 -14.98 -15.84
C ARG A 193 2.92 -15.39 -16.11
N ARG A 194 2.54 -15.38 -17.38
CA ARG A 194 1.28 -15.92 -17.88
C ARG A 194 1.50 -16.47 -19.28
N ARG A 195 0.83 -17.55 -19.68
CA ARG A 195 0.91 -18.04 -21.06
C ARG A 195 0.39 -16.98 -22.04
N MET A 196 1.01 -16.90 -23.22
CA MET A 196 0.72 -15.88 -24.22
C MET A 196 -0.72 -15.97 -24.76
N GLU A 197 -1.32 -17.15 -24.72
CA GLU A 197 -2.69 -17.43 -25.19
C GLU A 197 -3.76 -17.10 -24.14
N ALA A 198 -3.36 -16.83 -22.89
CA ALA A 198 -4.29 -16.50 -21.83
C ALA A 198 -4.72 -15.03 -21.92
N THR A 199 -6.02 -14.79 -21.85
CA THR A 199 -6.63 -13.47 -21.81
C THR A 199 -6.90 -13.03 -20.38
N THR A 200 -6.94 -11.72 -20.17
CA THR A 200 -7.38 -11.16 -18.87
C THR A 200 -8.86 -11.47 -18.67
N ARG A 201 -9.21 -11.90 -17.45
CA ARG A 201 -10.60 -12.20 -17.07
C ARG A 201 -11.27 -10.96 -16.49
N PRO A 202 -12.60 -10.89 -16.51
CA PRO A 202 -13.33 -9.81 -15.87
C PRO A 202 -12.95 -9.67 -14.38
N PRO A 203 -12.80 -8.43 -13.87
CA PRO A 203 -12.40 -8.17 -12.48
C PRO A 203 -13.27 -8.92 -11.47
N GLU A 204 -14.60 -8.94 -11.66
CA GLU A 204 -15.57 -9.63 -10.82
C GLU A 204 -15.31 -11.14 -10.64
N GLU A 205 -14.69 -11.78 -11.63
CA GLU A 205 -14.31 -13.20 -11.57
C GLU A 205 -12.93 -13.42 -10.92
N THR A 206 -12.19 -12.34 -10.66
CA THR A 206 -10.80 -12.37 -10.17
C THR A 206 -10.60 -11.65 -8.83
N LEU A 207 -11.67 -11.17 -8.18
CA LEU A 207 -11.63 -10.46 -6.88
C LEU A 207 -11.21 -11.35 -5.71
N ALA A 208 -11.30 -12.67 -5.84
CA ALA A 208 -10.77 -13.61 -4.87
C ALA A 208 -9.55 -14.34 -5.43
N LEU A 209 -8.56 -14.63 -4.56
CA LEU A 209 -7.47 -15.56 -4.87
C LEU A 209 -7.98 -17.00 -4.78
N GLY A 210 -8.80 -17.39 -5.77
CA GLY A 210 -9.38 -18.72 -5.89
C GLY A 210 -8.72 -19.57 -6.98
N CYS A 211 -9.41 -20.61 -7.41
CA CYS A 211 -9.04 -21.37 -8.59
C CYS A 211 -9.19 -20.45 -9.82
N PRO A 212 -8.11 -20.22 -10.61
CA PRO A 212 -8.18 -19.34 -11.76
C PRO A 212 -8.97 -19.96 -12.91
N SER A 213 -9.45 -21.21 -12.81
CA SER A 213 -10.33 -21.83 -13.81
C SER A 213 -11.81 -21.60 -13.46
N CYS A 214 -12.25 -22.01 -12.28
CA CYS A 214 -13.67 -22.02 -11.87
C CYS A 214 -14.06 -20.99 -10.80
N GLY A 215 -13.12 -20.26 -10.22
CA GLY A 215 -13.36 -19.23 -9.20
C GLY A 215 -13.56 -19.73 -7.76
N ALA A 216 -13.76 -21.03 -7.53
CA ALA A 216 -13.91 -21.59 -6.18
C ALA A 216 -12.63 -21.42 -5.33
N PRO A 217 -12.71 -21.35 -3.98
CA PRO A 217 -11.53 -21.39 -3.12
C PRO A 217 -10.61 -22.55 -3.51
N PHE A 218 -9.32 -22.30 -3.65
CA PHE A 218 -8.41 -23.33 -4.13
C PHE A 218 -8.07 -24.32 -3.02
N VAL A 219 -8.47 -25.57 -3.23
CA VAL A 219 -8.05 -26.74 -2.47
C VAL A 219 -7.52 -27.76 -3.47
N SER A 220 -6.44 -28.43 -3.11
CA SER A 220 -5.78 -29.42 -3.96
C SER A 220 -5.11 -30.49 -3.11
N SER A 221 -5.22 -31.74 -3.55
CA SER A 221 -4.49 -32.86 -2.95
C SER A 221 -3.02 -32.96 -3.40
N ASP A 222 -2.67 -32.37 -4.55
CA ASP A 222 -1.33 -32.45 -5.16
C ASP A 222 -0.70 -31.08 -5.48
N ASP A 223 -1.26 -30.00 -4.92
CA ASP A 223 -0.96 -28.60 -5.22
C ASP A 223 -1.07 -28.15 -6.70
N ARG A 224 -1.56 -29.00 -7.60
CA ARG A 224 -1.62 -28.71 -9.03
C ARG A 224 -3.03 -28.69 -9.55
N ARG A 225 -3.88 -29.62 -9.08
CA ARG A 225 -5.24 -29.81 -9.57
C ARG A 225 -6.25 -29.26 -8.58
N CYS A 226 -7.18 -28.44 -9.06
CA CYS A 226 -8.27 -27.94 -8.22
C CYS A 226 -9.26 -29.08 -7.90
N ASP A 227 -9.49 -29.35 -6.62
CA ASP A 227 -10.43 -30.39 -6.16
C ASP A 227 -11.90 -30.10 -6.54
N HIS A 228 -12.23 -28.85 -6.89
CA HIS A 228 -13.60 -28.46 -7.29
C HIS A 228 -13.92 -28.68 -8.77
N CYS A 229 -12.97 -28.43 -9.67
CA CYS A 229 -13.19 -28.48 -11.13
C CYS A 229 -12.25 -29.44 -11.86
N ASP A 230 -11.45 -30.21 -11.10
CA ASP A 230 -10.49 -31.19 -11.59
C ASP A 230 -9.45 -30.62 -12.58
N THR A 231 -9.30 -29.28 -12.63
CA THR A 231 -8.44 -28.62 -13.60
C THR A 231 -7.05 -28.39 -13.00
N VAL A 232 -5.99 -28.74 -13.73
CA VAL A 232 -4.61 -28.37 -13.39
C VAL A 232 -4.47 -26.85 -13.45
N VAL A 233 -3.91 -26.13 -12.49
CA VAL A 233 -3.91 -24.64 -12.50
C VAL A 233 -2.55 -24.03 -12.19
N ASP A 234 -1.50 -24.84 -12.09
CA ASP A 234 -0.14 -24.44 -11.73
C ASP A 234 0.76 -24.05 -12.92
N ASP A 235 0.21 -23.96 -14.14
CA ASP A 235 0.95 -23.73 -15.39
C ASP A 235 0.71 -22.34 -16.01
N ALA A 236 0.13 -21.41 -15.23
CA ALA A 236 -0.11 -20.01 -15.63
C ALA A 236 -0.95 -19.84 -16.92
N ARG A 237 -1.76 -20.84 -17.30
CA ARG A 237 -2.61 -20.78 -18.51
C ARG A 237 -3.93 -20.03 -18.33
N PHE A 238 -4.31 -19.74 -17.08
CA PHE A 238 -5.57 -19.07 -16.76
C PHE A 238 -5.41 -17.69 -16.13
N ASN A 239 -4.29 -17.46 -15.42
CA ASN A 239 -4.01 -16.20 -14.76
C ASN A 239 -2.50 -16.04 -14.53
N TRP A 240 -2.11 -14.90 -13.99
CA TRP A 240 -0.73 -14.58 -13.65
C TRP A 240 -0.22 -15.43 -12.48
N GLN A 241 0.99 -15.94 -12.63
CA GLN A 241 1.70 -16.72 -11.62
C GLN A 241 3.06 -16.08 -11.33
N VAL A 242 3.43 -15.94 -10.06
CA VAL A 242 4.76 -15.50 -9.64
C VAL A 242 5.71 -16.68 -9.68
N TYR A 243 6.78 -16.55 -10.46
CA TYR A 243 7.81 -17.58 -10.63
C TYR A 243 9.21 -17.12 -10.23
N ARG A 244 9.36 -15.83 -9.90
CA ARG A 244 10.62 -15.25 -9.42
C ARG A 244 10.35 -14.17 -8.39
N VAL A 245 11.05 -14.22 -7.26
CA VAL A 245 11.05 -13.18 -6.23
C VAL A 245 12.48 -12.82 -5.89
N GLU A 246 12.85 -11.56 -6.07
CA GLU A 246 14.16 -11.01 -5.75
C GLU A 246 14.04 -10.03 -4.60
N ARG A 247 14.73 -10.29 -3.48
CA ARG A 247 14.83 -9.35 -2.38
C ARG A 247 15.92 -8.32 -2.68
N LEU A 248 15.52 -7.08 -2.91
CA LEU A 248 16.42 -5.97 -3.22
C LEU A 248 16.96 -5.30 -1.96
N ALA A 249 16.12 -5.19 -0.92
CA ALA A 249 16.50 -4.71 0.40
C ALA A 249 15.56 -5.27 1.47
N GLN A 250 16.08 -5.46 2.68
CA GLN A 250 15.30 -5.72 3.87
C GLN A 250 15.96 -4.98 5.02
N VAL A 251 15.17 -4.19 5.74
CA VAL A 251 15.63 -3.45 6.91
C VAL A 251 14.58 -3.55 8.00
N GLN A 252 14.96 -4.08 9.15
CA GLN A 252 14.09 -4.11 10.32
C GLN A 252 13.99 -2.68 10.88
N ARG A 253 12.84 -2.03 10.72
CA ARG A 253 12.56 -0.71 11.29
C ARG A 253 11.06 -0.60 11.57
N PRO A 254 10.65 -0.23 12.79
CA PRO A 254 9.31 0.33 12.94
C PRO A 254 9.21 1.62 12.10
N PRO A 255 8.03 1.95 11.55
CA PRO A 255 7.86 3.24 10.91
C PRO A 255 8.10 4.35 11.94
N ALA A 256 8.94 5.33 11.58
CA ALA A 256 9.22 6.48 12.43
C ALA A 256 8.05 7.46 12.36
N LEU A 257 7.08 7.31 13.26
CA LEU A 257 5.82 8.07 13.26
C LEU A 257 5.85 9.34 14.13
N GLY A 258 6.89 9.50 14.96
CA GLY A 258 7.08 10.65 15.85
C GLY A 258 7.82 11.83 15.21
N HIS A 259 8.03 11.83 13.89
CA HIS A 259 8.77 12.91 13.25
C HIS A 259 8.19 13.36 11.90
N SER A 260 8.26 14.66 11.62
CA SER A 260 7.75 15.29 10.39
C SER A 260 8.80 15.27 9.27
N VAL A 261 8.39 14.86 8.08
CA VAL A 261 9.21 14.90 6.86
C VAL A 261 8.94 16.22 6.13
N VAL A 262 9.94 16.75 5.43
CA VAL A 262 9.75 17.89 4.53
C VAL A 262 9.23 17.39 3.19
N GLU A 263 8.20 18.05 2.65
CA GLU A 263 7.70 17.74 1.31
C GLU A 263 8.79 17.87 0.26
N VAL A 264 8.79 16.95 -0.70
CA VAL A 264 9.67 17.02 -1.87
C VAL A 264 8.79 17.03 -3.12
N GLY A 265 8.99 18.03 -3.97
CA GLY A 265 8.33 18.11 -5.26
C GLY A 265 7.03 18.92 -5.29
N THR A 266 6.54 19.44 -4.17
CA THR A 266 5.32 20.27 -4.16
C THR A 266 5.41 21.49 -5.08
N ASP A 267 6.59 22.09 -5.19
CA ASP A 267 6.84 23.23 -6.09
C ASP A 267 7.17 22.81 -7.53
N ASP A 268 7.37 21.52 -7.81
CA ASP A 268 7.63 21.03 -9.16
C ASP A 268 6.38 21.18 -10.04
N PRO A 269 6.53 21.32 -11.37
CA PRO A 269 5.38 21.34 -12.28
C PRO A 269 4.66 19.98 -12.29
N THR A 270 3.35 20.02 -12.49
CA THR A 270 2.54 18.81 -12.64
C THR A 270 2.99 18.02 -13.86
N ILE A 271 3.21 16.71 -13.68
CA ILE A 271 3.56 15.80 -14.76
C ILE A 271 2.25 15.46 -15.50
N VAL A 272 2.04 16.13 -16.63
CA VAL A 272 0.83 15.99 -17.44
C VAL A 272 1.10 15.08 -18.64
N GLN A 273 0.17 14.15 -18.90
CA GLN A 273 0.14 13.32 -20.09
C GLN A 273 -0.03 14.20 -21.34
N ALA A 274 0.84 14.01 -22.34
CA ALA A 274 0.94 14.90 -23.51
C ALA A 274 -0.36 15.07 -24.33
N ASP A 275 -1.23 14.06 -24.36
CA ASP A 275 -2.50 14.07 -25.11
C ASP A 275 -3.73 14.11 -24.19
N LEU A 276 -3.58 14.59 -22.95
CA LEU A 276 -4.64 14.58 -21.94
C LEU A 276 -5.90 15.34 -22.38
N ASP A 277 -5.75 16.59 -22.83
CA ASP A 277 -6.90 17.42 -23.20
C ASP A 277 -7.75 16.78 -24.31
N VAL A 278 -7.08 16.18 -25.30
CA VAL A 278 -7.75 15.47 -26.40
C VAL A 278 -8.51 14.25 -25.87
N ARG A 279 -7.93 13.52 -24.91
CA ARG A 279 -8.56 12.33 -24.31
C ARG A 279 -9.77 12.69 -23.44
N LEU A 280 -9.66 13.73 -22.64
CA LEU A 280 -10.75 14.19 -21.77
C LEU A 280 -11.91 14.73 -22.61
N ALA A 281 -11.63 15.54 -23.64
CA ALA A 281 -12.64 16.02 -24.57
C ALA A 281 -13.35 14.87 -25.33
N ALA A 282 -12.61 13.83 -25.73
CA ALA A 282 -13.21 12.64 -26.32
C ALA A 282 -14.12 11.90 -25.33
N LEU A 283 -13.71 11.78 -24.06
CA LEU A 283 -14.54 11.17 -23.02
C LEU A 283 -15.81 11.98 -22.75
N GLU A 284 -15.73 13.31 -22.65
CA GLU A 284 -16.91 14.18 -22.49
C GLU A 284 -17.89 14.04 -23.66
N GLY A 285 -17.39 13.83 -24.88
CA GLY A 285 -18.23 13.55 -26.05
C GLY A 285 -18.88 12.16 -26.04
N GLU A 286 -18.20 11.15 -25.50
CA GLU A 286 -18.68 9.76 -25.40
C GLU A 286 -19.59 9.52 -24.18
N ASP A 287 -19.37 10.24 -23.08
CA ASP A 287 -20.07 10.12 -21.80
C ASP A 287 -20.62 11.49 -21.36
N PRO A 288 -21.89 11.81 -21.68
CA PRO A 288 -22.51 13.06 -21.24
C PRO A 288 -22.62 13.23 -19.73
N SER A 289 -22.44 12.16 -18.94
CA SER A 289 -22.39 12.23 -17.48
C SER A 289 -21.01 12.61 -16.94
N PHE A 290 -19.97 12.55 -17.78
CA PHE A 290 -18.61 12.89 -17.42
C PHE A 290 -18.34 14.39 -17.62
N SER A 291 -17.63 14.98 -16.65
CA SER A 291 -17.00 16.29 -16.81
C SER A 291 -15.78 16.39 -15.89
N VAL A 292 -14.77 17.17 -16.29
CA VAL A 292 -13.60 17.43 -15.45
C VAL A 292 -13.99 18.09 -14.11
N ALA A 293 -14.95 19.01 -14.15
CA ALA A 293 -15.48 19.66 -12.94
C ALA A 293 -16.17 18.67 -11.99
N GLY A 294 -16.87 17.66 -12.54
CA GLY A 294 -17.48 16.59 -11.75
C GLY A 294 -16.44 15.71 -11.05
N VAL A 295 -15.33 15.40 -11.72
CA VAL A 295 -14.20 14.69 -11.10
C VAL A 295 -13.56 15.53 -10.00
N GLU A 296 -13.34 16.83 -10.24
CA GLU A 296 -12.80 17.72 -9.21
C GLU A 296 -13.72 17.78 -7.97
N ALA A 297 -15.02 17.92 -8.16
CA ALA A 297 -15.98 17.91 -7.06
C ALA A 297 -15.90 16.58 -6.28
N ARG A 298 -15.82 15.46 -7.00
CA ARG A 298 -15.68 14.13 -6.40
C ARG A 298 -14.38 13.99 -5.60
N VAL A 299 -13.26 14.48 -6.10
CA VAL A 299 -11.96 14.50 -5.39
C VAL A 299 -12.07 15.30 -4.10
N ARG A 300 -12.70 16.48 -4.13
CA ARG A 300 -12.90 17.32 -2.93
C ARG A 300 -13.79 16.65 -1.90
N THR A 301 -14.85 15.95 -2.32
CA THR A 301 -15.68 15.13 -1.42
C THR A 301 -14.86 14.03 -0.76
N ILE A 302 -14.12 13.23 -1.56
CA ILE A 302 -13.30 12.14 -1.01
C ILE A 302 -12.24 12.69 -0.05
N PHE A 303 -11.63 13.82 -0.37
CA PHE A 303 -10.66 14.49 0.51
C PHE A 303 -11.24 14.87 1.87
N ALA A 304 -12.42 15.51 1.88
CA ALA A 304 -13.07 15.91 3.12
C ALA A 304 -13.47 14.70 3.97
N GLU A 305 -14.09 13.69 3.35
CA GLU A 305 -14.51 12.46 4.03
C GLU A 305 -13.31 11.68 4.59
N LEU A 306 -12.24 11.56 3.79
CA LEU A 306 -11.03 10.86 4.20
C LEU A 306 -10.33 11.58 5.36
N GLY A 307 -10.19 12.91 5.27
CA GLY A 307 -9.58 13.70 6.35
C GLY A 307 -10.37 13.58 7.65
N ALA A 308 -11.69 13.65 7.57
CA ALA A 308 -12.54 13.44 8.73
C ALA A 308 -12.41 11.98 9.26
N ALA A 309 -12.42 10.96 8.39
CA ALA A 309 -12.37 9.56 8.80
C ALA A 309 -11.04 9.21 9.46
N TRP A 310 -9.95 9.76 8.90
CA TRP A 310 -8.61 9.67 9.45
C TRP A 310 -8.53 10.29 10.83
N ASN A 311 -9.02 11.53 10.97
CA ASN A 311 -9.03 12.24 12.24
C ASN A 311 -9.84 11.48 13.28
N ASP A 312 -11.03 10.97 12.93
CA ASP A 312 -11.92 10.25 13.85
C ASP A 312 -11.43 8.83 14.18
N GLY A 313 -10.58 8.25 13.36
CA GLY A 313 -10.23 6.83 13.39
C GLY A 313 -11.33 5.91 12.82
N ASP A 314 -12.39 6.48 12.25
CA ASP A 314 -13.53 5.76 11.67
C ASP A 314 -13.31 5.53 10.17
N LEU A 315 -12.26 4.79 9.83
CA LEU A 315 -11.97 4.44 8.44
C LEU A 315 -13.08 3.61 7.76
N PRO A 316 -13.83 2.70 8.42
CA PRO A 316 -14.88 1.90 7.77
C PRO A 316 -15.87 2.71 6.92
N ARG A 317 -16.21 3.95 7.30
CA ARG A 317 -17.10 4.82 6.51
C ARG A 317 -16.55 5.19 5.13
N MET A 318 -15.24 5.10 4.94
CA MET A 318 -14.60 5.33 3.64
C MET A 318 -14.78 4.17 2.67
N ARG A 319 -15.41 3.07 3.09
CA ARG A 319 -15.53 1.88 2.24
C ARG A 319 -16.13 2.12 0.86
N PRO A 320 -17.19 2.92 0.68
CA PRO A 320 -17.77 3.21 -0.63
C PRO A 320 -16.89 4.09 -1.54
N LEU A 321 -15.85 4.73 -0.98
CA LEU A 321 -15.07 5.77 -1.65
C LEU A 321 -13.65 5.31 -2.01
N LEU A 322 -13.16 4.24 -1.40
CA LEU A 322 -11.82 3.71 -1.59
C LEU A 322 -11.87 2.32 -2.23
N SER A 323 -10.90 2.04 -3.12
CA SER A 323 -10.61 0.66 -3.53
C SER A 323 -10.18 -0.19 -2.33
N ASP A 324 -10.30 -1.51 -2.45
CA ASP A 324 -9.89 -2.44 -1.38
C ASP A 324 -8.41 -2.28 -1.02
N ALA A 325 -7.53 -2.15 -2.02
CA ALA A 325 -6.10 -1.97 -1.81
C ALA A 325 -5.78 -0.67 -1.06
N LEU A 326 -6.43 0.44 -1.43
CA LEU A 326 -6.20 1.71 -0.75
C LEU A 326 -6.79 1.72 0.66
N PHE A 327 -7.97 1.11 0.86
CA PHE A 327 -8.56 0.96 2.17
C PHE A 327 -7.63 0.20 3.13
N ASP A 328 -7.08 -0.95 2.68
CA ASP A 328 -6.12 -1.73 3.46
C ASP A 328 -4.83 -0.96 3.76
N TYR A 329 -4.36 -0.16 2.80
CA TYR A 329 -3.21 0.73 2.99
C TYR A 329 -3.46 1.78 4.08
N MET A 330 -4.60 2.48 4.03
CA MET A 330 -4.95 3.49 5.03
C MET A 330 -5.16 2.87 6.42
N ARG A 331 -5.83 1.72 6.48
CA ARG A 331 -6.11 1.00 7.72
C ARG A 331 -4.84 0.62 8.46
N TYR A 332 -3.81 0.18 7.73
CA TYR A 332 -2.54 -0.12 8.35
C TYR A 332 -1.94 1.07 9.08
N TRP A 333 -1.92 2.24 8.47
CA TRP A 333 -1.26 3.38 9.09
C TRP A 333 -1.96 3.82 10.37
N ILE A 334 -3.29 3.77 10.39
CA ILE A 334 -4.08 3.98 11.62
C ILE A 334 -3.62 2.99 12.70
N PHE A 335 -3.57 1.69 12.39
CA PHE A 335 -3.08 0.68 13.34
C PHE A 335 -1.62 0.88 13.75
N ALA A 336 -0.76 1.36 12.84
CA ALA A 336 0.65 1.61 13.14
C ALA A 336 0.84 2.79 14.09
N TYR A 337 -0.01 3.82 14.00
CA TYR A 337 -0.08 4.90 15.00
C TYR A 337 -0.58 4.35 16.34
N GLU A 338 -1.69 3.62 16.35
CA GLU A 338 -2.29 3.06 17.56
C GLU A 338 -1.33 2.12 18.32
N ASP A 339 -0.62 1.22 17.62
CA ASP A 339 0.37 0.30 18.21
C ASP A 339 1.52 1.04 18.90
N GLN A 340 1.87 2.23 18.42
CA GLN A 340 2.88 3.09 19.02
C GLN A 340 2.31 4.03 20.10
N GLY A 341 1.02 3.93 20.42
CA GLY A 341 0.33 4.83 21.35
C GLY A 341 0.27 6.27 20.82
N LEU A 342 0.21 6.42 19.49
CA LEU A 342 0.19 7.67 18.78
C LEU A 342 -1.15 7.85 18.04
N ARG A 343 -1.48 9.09 17.69
CA ARG A 343 -2.55 9.42 16.76
C ARG A 343 -2.12 10.58 15.89
N ASN A 344 -2.12 10.40 14.58
CA ASN A 344 -1.92 11.48 13.65
C ASN A 344 -3.24 12.22 13.39
N MET A 345 -3.14 13.54 13.28
CA MET A 345 -4.24 14.46 13.09
C MET A 345 -3.89 15.39 11.93
N VAL A 346 -4.83 15.56 11.01
CA VAL A 346 -4.74 16.54 9.92
C VAL A 346 -5.96 17.45 10.00
N THR A 347 -5.82 18.57 10.69
CA THR A 347 -6.92 19.51 10.96
C THR A 347 -6.86 20.73 10.05
N ASP A 348 -8.01 21.39 9.86
CA ASP A 348 -8.16 22.55 8.98
C ASP A 348 -7.67 22.32 7.54
N ALA A 349 -7.73 21.06 7.10
CA ALA A 349 -7.27 20.64 5.79
C ALA A 349 -8.15 21.25 4.69
N ARG A 350 -7.52 21.88 3.69
CA ARG A 350 -8.24 22.45 2.54
C ARG A 350 -7.56 22.13 1.23
N VAL A 351 -8.38 21.90 0.21
CA VAL A 351 -7.92 21.72 -1.17
C VAL A 351 -7.72 23.09 -1.82
N LEU A 352 -6.46 23.38 -2.17
CA LEU A 352 -6.05 24.63 -2.82
C LEU A 352 -6.34 24.60 -4.33
N ARG A 353 -5.93 23.53 -5.01
CA ARG A 353 -6.19 23.31 -6.45
C ARG A 353 -6.17 21.83 -6.78
N VAL A 354 -6.83 21.47 -7.88
CA VAL A 354 -6.83 20.12 -8.45
C VAL A 354 -6.48 20.24 -9.93
N GLU A 355 -5.48 19.48 -10.37
CA GLU A 355 -5.00 19.53 -11.75
C GLU A 355 -5.06 18.15 -12.41
N PRO A 356 -5.80 17.96 -13.52
CA PRO A 356 -5.75 16.70 -14.26
C PRO A 356 -4.32 16.40 -14.75
N ALA A 357 -3.84 15.19 -14.47
CA ALA A 357 -2.49 14.75 -14.82
C ALA A 357 -2.49 13.66 -15.88
N LYS A 358 -3.42 12.71 -15.82
CA LYS A 358 -3.46 11.55 -16.73
C LYS A 358 -4.85 10.96 -16.86
N PHE A 359 -5.17 10.45 -18.04
CA PHE A 359 -6.36 9.64 -18.27
C PHE A 359 -6.00 8.38 -19.06
N THR A 360 -6.38 7.24 -18.49
CA THR A 360 -6.24 5.93 -19.14
C THR A 360 -7.55 5.19 -19.11
N ARG A 361 -7.83 4.42 -20.16
CA ARG A 361 -8.96 3.48 -20.19
C ARG A 361 -8.49 2.12 -20.64
N ASP A 362 -9.01 1.09 -20.02
CA ASP A 362 -8.87 -0.31 -20.37
C ASP A 362 -10.25 -0.95 -20.59
N PRO A 363 -10.32 -2.22 -21.01
CA PRO A 363 -11.60 -2.89 -21.29
C PRO A 363 -12.59 -2.90 -20.12
N TYR A 364 -12.10 -2.83 -18.88
CA TYR A 364 -12.91 -2.93 -17.67
C TYR A 364 -12.99 -1.62 -16.87
N PHE A 365 -11.99 -0.75 -17.00
CA PHE A 365 -11.89 0.46 -16.17
C PHE A 365 -11.48 1.70 -16.96
N GLN A 366 -12.00 2.83 -16.49
CA GLN A 366 -11.46 4.16 -16.73
C GLN A 366 -10.70 4.61 -15.48
N ALA A 367 -9.57 5.28 -15.66
CA ALA A 367 -8.78 5.85 -14.59
C ALA A 367 -8.35 7.28 -14.91
N ILE A 368 -8.58 8.17 -13.95
CA ILE A 368 -8.14 9.56 -14.00
C ILE A 368 -7.20 9.82 -12.83
N THR A 369 -6.01 10.31 -13.14
CA THR A 369 -5.07 10.80 -12.13
C THR A 369 -5.13 12.31 -12.13
N VAL A 370 -5.33 12.89 -10.94
CA VAL A 370 -5.22 14.33 -10.70
C VAL A 370 -4.07 14.58 -9.74
N ARG A 371 -3.42 15.74 -9.85
CA ARG A 371 -2.57 16.26 -8.80
C ARG A 371 -3.37 17.19 -7.90
N LEU A 372 -3.50 16.81 -6.65
CA LEU A 372 -4.16 17.54 -5.61
C LEU A 372 -3.13 18.38 -4.85
N PHE A 373 -3.40 19.66 -4.67
CA PHE A 373 -2.63 20.53 -3.79
C PHE A 373 -3.50 20.90 -2.60
N ALA A 374 -2.96 20.72 -1.40
CA ALA A 374 -3.67 20.98 -0.16
C ALA A 374 -2.75 21.60 0.87
N ASP A 375 -3.35 22.17 1.90
CA ASP A 375 -2.65 22.49 3.14
C ASP A 375 -3.51 22.13 4.35
N GLY A 376 -2.87 22.05 5.51
CA GLY A 376 -3.52 21.75 6.78
C GLY A 376 -2.53 21.71 7.93
N HIS A 377 -3.05 21.64 9.16
CA HIS A 377 -2.25 21.40 10.35
C HIS A 377 -2.09 19.89 10.53
N ASP A 378 -0.89 19.39 10.22
CA ASP A 378 -0.52 18.00 10.41
C ASP A 378 0.36 17.85 11.65
N TYR A 379 -0.10 17.04 12.59
CA TYR A 379 0.60 16.78 13.85
C TYR A 379 0.28 15.39 14.40
N THR A 380 1.21 14.86 15.17
CA THR A 380 1.05 13.57 15.87
C THR A 380 0.97 13.82 17.36
N LEU A 381 -0.07 13.25 17.98
CA LEU A 381 -0.27 13.22 19.42
C LEU A 381 0.21 11.89 19.99
N ASP A 382 0.73 11.92 21.21
CA ASP A 382 0.91 10.71 22.01
C ASP A 382 -0.35 10.38 22.84
N ALA A 383 -0.28 9.30 23.62
CA ALA A 383 -1.35 8.88 24.52
C ALA A 383 -1.71 9.90 25.63
N GLY A 384 -0.80 10.84 25.94
CA GLY A 384 -1.05 11.95 26.87
C GLY A 384 -1.74 13.14 26.21
N GLY A 385 -1.82 13.17 24.88
CA GLY A 385 -2.33 14.29 24.10
C GLY A 385 -1.27 15.37 23.82
N ASP A 386 0.01 15.07 24.09
CA ASP A 386 1.11 15.98 23.77
C ASP A 386 1.50 15.85 22.30
N VAL A 387 1.81 16.99 21.66
CA VAL A 387 2.31 17.00 20.28
C VAL A 387 3.76 16.51 20.27
N VAL A 388 3.97 15.34 19.69
CA VAL A 388 5.30 14.75 19.52
C VAL A 388 5.89 14.99 18.13
N SER A 389 5.05 15.40 17.17
CA SER A 389 5.45 15.67 15.80
C SER A 389 4.55 16.66 15.08
N GLY A 390 5.08 17.31 14.04
CA GLY A 390 4.33 18.26 13.22
C GLY A 390 4.04 19.58 13.93
N SER A 391 2.97 20.26 13.51
CA SER A 391 2.66 21.60 14.02
C SER A 391 1.16 21.87 14.12
N LEU A 392 0.74 22.38 15.29
CA LEU A 392 -0.58 22.94 15.52
C LEU A 392 -0.74 24.39 15.02
N ARG A 393 0.35 25.01 14.54
CA ARG A 393 0.38 26.45 14.22
C ARG A 393 0.78 26.74 12.79
N GLU A 394 1.66 25.94 12.25
CA GLU A 394 2.15 26.08 10.89
C GLU A 394 1.32 25.19 9.97
N LEU A 395 0.90 25.74 8.84
CA LEU A 395 0.25 24.97 7.78
C LEU A 395 1.34 24.21 7.02
N ARG A 396 1.16 22.89 6.91
CA ARG A 396 1.92 22.06 5.98
C ARG A 396 1.24 22.18 4.62
N VAL A 397 1.95 22.73 3.64
CA VAL A 397 1.51 22.75 2.23
C VAL A 397 2.11 21.53 1.54
N TYR A 398 1.29 20.78 0.81
CA TYR A 398 1.71 19.55 0.16
C TYR A 398 0.93 19.30 -1.15
N SER A 399 1.44 18.37 -1.95
CA SER A 399 0.70 17.84 -3.11
C SER A 399 0.90 16.37 -3.32
N GLU A 400 -0.12 15.75 -3.91
CA GLU A 400 -0.19 14.30 -4.14
C GLU A 400 -0.90 14.02 -5.47
N TYR A 401 -0.55 12.90 -6.10
CA TYR A 401 -1.26 12.37 -7.25
C TYR A 401 -2.29 11.36 -6.81
N TRP A 402 -3.56 11.70 -6.99
CA TRP A 402 -4.71 10.87 -6.66
C TRP A 402 -5.24 10.22 -7.93
N THR A 403 -5.24 8.89 -7.98
CA THR A 403 -5.85 8.14 -9.09
C THR A 403 -7.20 7.61 -8.67
N LEU A 404 -8.22 7.98 -9.42
CA LEU A 404 -9.58 7.48 -9.28
C LEU A 404 -9.88 6.49 -10.40
N ILE A 405 -10.64 5.44 -10.10
CA ILE A 405 -11.09 4.45 -11.07
C ILE A 405 -12.61 4.38 -11.12
N ARG A 406 -13.14 4.04 -12.28
CA ARG A 406 -14.56 3.76 -12.52
C ARG A 406 -14.67 2.58 -13.49
N SER A 407 -15.64 1.70 -13.27
CA SER A 407 -15.93 0.60 -14.18
C SER A 407 -16.43 1.11 -15.54
N ALA A 408 -16.01 0.43 -16.61
CA ALA A 408 -16.49 0.66 -17.96
C ALA A 408 -17.94 0.16 -18.17
N ALA A 409 -18.41 -0.79 -17.35
CA ALA A 409 -19.70 -1.47 -17.54
C ALA A 409 -20.93 -0.58 -17.31
N ARG A 410 -20.79 0.53 -16.54
CA ARG A 410 -21.82 1.54 -16.27
C ARG A 410 -23.25 0.96 -16.10
N PRO A 411 -23.48 0.13 -15.07
CA PRO A 411 -24.80 -0.39 -14.76
C PRO A 411 -25.81 0.72 -14.45
N GLU A 412 -27.10 0.39 -14.63
CA GLU A 412 -28.19 1.29 -14.28
C GLU A 412 -28.16 1.63 -12.78
N ARG A 413 -28.25 2.92 -12.46
CA ARG A 413 -28.29 3.45 -11.10
C ARG A 413 -29.75 3.61 -10.67
N ARG A 414 -30.10 3.05 -9.51
CA ARG A 414 -31.46 3.14 -8.91
C ARG A 414 -31.63 4.28 -7.90
N SER A 415 -30.54 4.89 -7.45
CA SER A 415 -30.54 6.00 -6.48
C SER A 415 -29.31 6.87 -6.67
N ASP A 416 -29.51 8.19 -6.68
CA ASP A 416 -28.44 9.19 -6.63
C ASP A 416 -28.13 9.65 -5.20
N ASP A 417 -28.94 9.25 -4.22
CA ASP A 417 -28.69 9.54 -2.80
C ASP A 417 -27.41 8.83 -2.33
N ALA A 418 -26.45 9.59 -1.79
CA ALA A 418 -25.16 9.07 -1.31
C ALA A 418 -25.31 8.04 -0.16
N ASP A 419 -26.37 8.18 0.65
CA ASP A 419 -26.66 7.27 1.77
C ASP A 419 -27.41 6.01 1.34
N ARG A 420 -27.57 5.77 0.03
CA ARG A 420 -28.29 4.62 -0.51
C ARG A 420 -27.43 3.86 -1.51
N CYS A 421 -27.56 2.54 -1.49
CA CYS A 421 -26.90 1.66 -2.44
C CYS A 421 -27.38 2.00 -3.86
N PRO A 422 -26.46 2.35 -4.79
CA PRO A 422 -26.83 2.76 -6.14
C PRO A 422 -27.41 1.61 -6.98
N SER A 423 -27.20 0.35 -6.57
CA SER A 423 -27.76 -0.84 -7.24
C SER A 423 -29.17 -1.20 -6.78
N CYS A 424 -29.46 -1.12 -5.47
CA CYS A 424 -30.74 -1.62 -4.92
C CYS A 424 -31.60 -0.57 -4.21
N GLY A 425 -31.06 0.61 -3.91
CA GLY A 425 -31.75 1.68 -3.19
C GLY A 425 -31.95 1.43 -1.69
N ALA A 426 -31.41 0.36 -1.11
CA ALA A 426 -31.36 0.20 0.35
C ALA A 426 -30.40 1.24 0.98
N PRO A 427 -30.48 1.53 2.29
CA PRO A 427 -29.44 2.28 2.98
C PRO A 427 -28.05 1.71 2.67
N LEU A 428 -27.07 2.59 2.48
CA LEU A 428 -25.71 2.21 2.09
C LEU A 428 -24.98 1.62 3.29
N ASP A 429 -25.04 0.29 3.40
CA ASP A 429 -24.28 -0.49 4.37
C ASP A 429 -23.40 -1.50 3.63
N LEU A 430 -22.10 -1.50 3.94
CA LEU A 430 -21.10 -2.31 3.27
C LEU A 430 -20.33 -3.19 4.24
N THR A 431 -20.18 -4.44 3.85
CA THR A 431 -19.19 -5.33 4.46
C THR A 431 -17.77 -4.75 4.30
N MET A 432 -16.83 -5.19 5.13
CA MET A 432 -15.41 -4.80 5.00
C MET A 432 -14.80 -5.17 3.64
N ALA A 433 -15.38 -6.16 2.96
CA ALA A 433 -15.04 -6.57 1.59
C ALA A 433 -15.72 -5.72 0.50
N GLY A 434 -16.33 -4.58 0.85
CA GLY A 434 -16.89 -3.64 -0.12
C GLY A 434 -18.24 -4.06 -0.72
N ASN A 435 -18.84 -5.14 -0.25
CA ASN A 435 -20.12 -5.63 -0.76
C ASN A 435 -21.30 -5.02 0.01
N CYS A 436 -22.34 -4.59 -0.70
CA CYS A 436 -23.61 -4.17 -0.12
C CYS A 436 -24.24 -5.31 0.67
N GLU A 437 -24.55 -5.07 1.95
CA GLU A 437 -25.12 -6.11 2.81
C GLU A 437 -26.50 -6.60 2.32
N ARG A 438 -27.21 -5.76 1.55
CA ARG A 438 -28.56 -6.07 1.08
C ARG A 438 -28.61 -6.85 -0.24
N CYS A 439 -27.86 -6.39 -1.25
CA CYS A 439 -27.92 -6.97 -2.60
C CYS A 439 -26.63 -7.69 -3.02
N GLY A 440 -25.60 -7.65 -2.18
CA GLY A 440 -24.33 -8.34 -2.43
C GLY A 440 -23.47 -7.73 -3.52
N ILE A 441 -23.88 -6.61 -4.14
CA ILE A 441 -23.06 -5.96 -5.16
C ILE A 441 -21.78 -5.41 -4.52
N HIS A 442 -20.66 -5.64 -5.17
CA HIS A 442 -19.41 -5.01 -4.83
C HIS A 442 -19.46 -3.55 -5.33
N LEU A 443 -19.07 -2.58 -4.49
CA LEU A 443 -19.12 -1.16 -4.85
C LEU A 443 -17.74 -0.51 -4.98
N THR A 444 -16.68 -1.23 -4.61
CA THR A 444 -15.34 -0.66 -4.41
C THR A 444 -14.45 -0.77 -5.64
N LEU A 445 -15.03 -1.21 -6.77
CA LEU A 445 -14.44 -1.20 -8.11
C LEU A 445 -14.94 -0.02 -8.97
N GLY A 446 -15.74 0.87 -8.39
CA GLY A 446 -16.27 2.03 -9.08
C GLY A 446 -17.33 1.68 -10.11
N GLU A 447 -18.17 0.67 -9.84
CA GLU A 447 -19.29 0.31 -10.72
C GLU A 447 -20.22 1.50 -11.00
N PHE A 448 -20.45 2.35 -9.99
CA PHE A 448 -21.46 3.41 -10.06
C PHE A 448 -20.89 4.83 -10.04
N ASP A 449 -19.66 5.03 -9.58
CA ASP A 449 -18.99 6.33 -9.53
C ASP A 449 -17.48 6.14 -9.41
N TRP A 450 -16.72 7.23 -9.48
CA TRP A 450 -15.28 7.25 -9.26
C TRP A 450 -14.95 6.92 -7.79
N VAL A 451 -14.09 5.92 -7.61
CA VAL A 451 -13.50 5.54 -6.31
C VAL A 451 -12.02 5.83 -6.32
N LEU A 452 -11.47 6.32 -5.21
CA LEU A 452 -10.04 6.57 -5.08
C LEU A 452 -9.30 5.25 -4.95
N SER A 453 -8.38 4.97 -5.86
CA SER A 453 -7.65 3.71 -5.92
C SER A 453 -6.20 3.80 -5.49
N LYS A 454 -5.61 5.00 -5.59
CA LYS A 454 -4.19 5.21 -5.34
C LYS A 454 -3.89 6.65 -4.95
N ILE A 455 -2.98 6.82 -4.00
CA ILE A 455 -2.35 8.09 -3.63
C ILE A 455 -0.84 7.93 -3.82
N GLU A 456 -0.23 8.80 -4.62
CA GLU A 456 1.21 8.81 -4.87
C GLU A 456 1.80 10.17 -4.50
N GLN A 457 2.93 10.17 -3.80
CA GLN A 457 3.69 11.39 -3.53
C GLN A 457 4.37 11.90 -4.80
N ASP A 458 4.65 13.20 -4.87
CA ASP A 458 5.30 13.83 -6.03
C ASP A 458 6.62 13.14 -6.42
N GLU A 459 7.44 12.80 -5.43
CA GLU A 459 8.70 12.08 -5.61
C GLU A 459 8.55 10.63 -6.10
N VAL A 460 7.35 10.06 -6.06
CA VAL A 460 7.05 8.68 -6.51
C VAL A 460 6.40 8.68 -7.89
N TYR A 461 5.53 9.64 -8.18
CA TYR A 461 4.79 9.69 -9.44
C TYR A 461 5.72 9.89 -10.66
N ARG A 462 5.46 9.16 -11.76
CA ARG A 462 6.32 9.16 -12.97
C ARG A 462 5.56 9.29 -14.29
N GLY A 463 4.25 9.57 -14.26
CA GLY A 463 3.40 9.61 -15.46
C GLY A 463 2.53 8.37 -15.59
#